data_AF-A0AAU9RRV8-F1
#
_entry.id   AF-A0AAU9RRV8-F1
#
_cell.length_a   1.000
_cell.length_b   1.000
_cell.length_c   1.000
_cell.angle_alpha   90.00
_cell.angle_beta   90.00
_cell.angle_gamma   90.00
#
_symmetry.space_group_name_H-M   'P 1'
#
loop_
_entity.id
_entity.type
_entity.pdbx_description
1 polymer ?
#
loop_
_entity_poly.entity_id
_entity_poly.type
_entity_poly.pdbx_seq_one_letter_code
_entity_poly.pdbx_strand_id
1 'polypeptide(L)' 'MVSLSNYDVLASGAETEKFSFDNCSTVCSDYYGWHECFTDCQMAKFGGGGECRSRSPKEPEKCCCQH' A
#
# COMPACT_ATOMS: atom_id res chain seq x y z
N MET A 1 6.02 -1.26 25.47
CA MET A 1 5.28 -1.09 24.20
C MET A 1 6.10 -1.75 23.11
N VAL A 2 5.68 -2.90 22.61
CA VAL A 2 6.15 -3.43 21.33
C VAL A 2 4.89 -3.88 20.61
N SER A 3 4.43 -3.04 19.69
CA SER A 3 3.31 -3.34 18.81
C SER A 3 3.76 -4.40 17.82
N LEU A 4 3.45 -5.65 18.13
CA LEU A 4 3.61 -6.79 17.25
C LEU A 4 2.48 -6.77 16.21
N SER A 5 2.73 -6.12 15.08
CA SER A 5 1.93 -6.38 13.87
C SER A 5 2.67 -7.41 13.04
N ASN A 6 2.26 -8.66 13.26
CA ASN A 6 2.80 -9.85 12.60
C ASN A 6 2.78 -9.68 11.07
N TYR A 7 3.96 -9.78 10.48
CA TYR A 7 4.17 -10.16 9.10
C TYR A 7 3.67 -11.59 8.90
N ASP A 8 2.94 -11.82 7.81
CA ASP A 8 3.37 -12.62 6.65
C ASP A 8 2.21 -12.55 5.63
N VAL A 9 2.38 -12.78 4.34
CA VAL A 9 2.27 -14.14 3.80
C VAL A 9 2.92 -14.20 2.41
N LEU A 10 4.01 -14.94 2.31
CA LEU A 10 3.89 -16.26 1.67
C LEU A 10 3.93 -17.25 2.86
N ALA A 11 2.91 -18.02 3.23
CA ALA A 11 1.97 -18.78 2.43
C ALA A 11 0.67 -19.11 3.22
N SER A 12 -0.40 -19.43 2.48
CA SER A 12 -1.61 -20.19 2.89
C SER A 12 -2.93 -19.41 2.77
N GLY A 13 -3.66 -19.72 1.70
CA GLY A 13 -5.09 -20.07 1.77
C GLY A 13 -6.01 -19.20 2.64
N ALA A 14 -6.21 -17.94 2.28
CA ALA A 14 -7.43 -17.23 2.61
C ALA A 14 -7.76 -16.25 1.49
N GLU A 15 -8.94 -16.41 0.90
CA GLU A 15 -9.50 -15.59 -0.16
C GLU A 15 -9.93 -14.24 0.44
N THR A 16 -8.98 -13.34 0.70
CA THR A 16 -9.22 -12.00 1.23
C THR A 16 -8.79 -10.96 0.20
N GLU A 17 -9.79 -10.28 -0.35
CA GLU A 17 -9.79 -9.27 -1.41
C GLU A 17 -8.41 -8.82 -1.93
N LYS A 18 -8.09 -9.23 -3.16
CA LYS A 18 -6.82 -8.93 -3.85
C LYS A 18 -6.57 -7.43 -3.87
N PHE A 19 -5.67 -6.94 -3.03
CA PHE A 19 -5.12 -5.60 -3.16
C PHE A 19 -4.55 -5.44 -4.57
N SER A 20 -5.09 -4.48 -5.33
CA SER A 20 -4.63 -4.23 -6.68
C SER A 20 -3.33 -3.43 -6.62
N PHE A 21 -2.31 -3.93 -7.34
CA PHE A 21 -1.07 -3.22 -7.57
C PHE A 21 -1.05 -2.46 -8.91
N ASP A 22 -2.20 -2.37 -9.60
CA ASP A 22 -2.30 -1.78 -10.93
C ASP A 22 -2.10 -0.25 -10.90
N ASN A 23 -2.45 0.40 -9.78
CA ASN A 23 -2.34 1.85 -9.59
C ASN A 23 -1.20 2.23 -8.64
N CYS A 24 -0.05 1.55 -8.74
CA CYS A 24 1.14 1.84 -7.95
C CYS A 24 2.20 2.59 -8.77
N SER A 25 2.47 3.86 -8.45
CA SER A 25 3.38 4.70 -9.26
C SER A 25 4.50 5.32 -8.43
N THR A 26 4.16 6.20 -7.50
CA THR A 26 5.11 7.00 -6.71
C THR A 26 5.79 6.16 -5.64
N VAL A 27 7.12 6.20 -5.57
CA VAL A 27 7.87 5.56 -4.49
C VAL A 27 7.63 6.33 -3.19
N CYS A 28 7.25 5.63 -2.14
CA CYS A 28 7.12 6.22 -0.82
C CYS A 28 8.50 6.49 -0.21
N SER A 29 8.58 7.56 0.57
CA SER A 29 9.81 8.04 1.21
C SER A 29 9.48 8.73 2.53
N ASP A 30 10.51 9.18 3.25
CA ASP A 30 10.33 9.92 4.51
C ASP A 30 9.50 11.21 4.36
N TYR A 31 9.43 11.77 3.14
CA TYR A 31 8.68 12.98 2.81
C TYR A 31 7.41 12.73 1.99
N TYR A 32 7.14 11.47 1.64
CA TYR A 32 5.96 11.08 0.87
C TYR A 32 5.50 9.73 1.39
N GLY A 33 4.65 9.77 2.41
CA GLY A 33 4.18 8.59 3.13
C GLY A 33 2.71 8.29 2.83
N TRP A 34 2.08 7.60 3.77
CA TRP A 34 0.70 7.14 3.62
C TRP A 34 -0.30 8.31 3.47
N HIS A 35 -0.06 9.46 4.12
CA HIS A 35 -1.02 10.56 4.14
C HIS A 35 -1.04 11.32 2.81
N GLU A 36 0.14 11.60 2.27
CA GLU A 36 0.34 12.19 0.94
C GLU A 36 -0.22 11.23 -0.12
N CYS A 37 0.13 9.96 -0.03
CA CYS A 37 -0.39 8.92 -0.92
C CYS A 37 -1.93 8.85 -0.90
N PHE A 38 -2.54 8.82 0.29
CA PHE A 38 -4.00 8.77 0.43
C PHE A 38 -4.67 10.00 -0.20
N THR A 39 -4.13 11.18 0.07
CA THR A 39 -4.65 12.45 -0.43
C THR A 39 -4.56 12.51 -1.96
N ASP A 40 -3.40 12.14 -2.52
CA ASP A 40 -3.19 12.14 -3.97
C ASP A 40 -4.12 11.15 -4.68
N CYS A 41 -4.33 9.96 -4.11
CA CYS A 41 -5.27 8.99 -4.65
C CYS A 41 -6.72 9.49 -4.58
N GLN A 42 -7.15 10.13 -3.49
CA GLN A 42 -8.48 10.75 -3.38
C GLN A 42 -8.65 11.88 -4.41
N MET A 43 -7.62 12.71 -4.61
CA MET A 43 -7.61 13.75 -5.64
C MET A 43 -7.73 13.16 -7.05
N ALA A 44 -7.09 12.01 -7.27
CA ALA A 44 -7.16 11.22 -8.50
C ALA A 44 -8.45 10.37 -8.62
N LYS A 45 -9.45 10.56 -7.74
CA LYS A 45 -10.77 9.91 -7.77
C LYS A 45 -10.77 8.42 -7.41
N PHE A 46 -9.76 7.96 -6.68
CA PHE A 46 -9.75 6.65 -6.05
C PHE A 46 -10.40 6.75 -4.66
N GLY A 47 -11.63 6.24 -4.51
CA GLY A 47 -12.47 6.44 -3.32
C GLY A 47 -11.96 5.70 -2.08
N GLY A 48 -11.23 4.61 -2.28
CA GLY A 48 -10.48 3.91 -1.23
C GLY A 48 -9.18 4.61 -0.82
N GLY A 49 -8.81 5.70 -1.49
CA GLY A 49 -7.56 6.42 -1.25
C GLY A 49 -6.34 5.61 -1.70
N GLY A 50 -5.27 5.68 -0.93
CA GLY A 50 -3.99 5.07 -1.29
C GLY A 50 -3.15 4.68 -0.08
N GLU A 51 -2.35 3.64 -0.27
CA GLU A 51 -1.44 3.13 0.75
C GLU A 51 -0.06 2.86 0.15
N CYS A 52 0.98 3.09 0.95
CA CYS A 52 2.35 2.69 0.61
C CYS A 52 2.48 1.18 0.81
N ARG A 53 2.82 0.46 -0.26
CA ARG A 53 3.01 -0.99 -0.22
C ARG A 53 4.09 -1.44 -1.18
N SER A 54 4.87 -2.43 -0.76
CA SER A 54 5.78 -3.16 -1.64
C SER A 54 5.14 -4.46 -2.10
N ARG A 55 5.42 -4.85 -3.36
CA ARG A 55 5.05 -6.18 -3.88
C ARG A 55 5.94 -7.29 -3.32
N SER A 56 7.12 -6.95 -2.80
CA SER A 56 8.04 -7.87 -2.12
C SER A 56 8.93 -7.12 -1.13
N PRO A 57 9.47 -7.78 -0.08
CA PRO A 57 10.32 -7.13 0.94
C PRO A 57 11.61 -6.49 0.41
N LYS A 58 12.01 -6.86 -0.81
CA LYS A 58 13.20 -6.34 -1.49
C LYS A 58 12.90 -5.17 -2.43
N GLU A 59 11.62 -4.85 -2.62
CA GLU A 59 11.18 -3.77 -3.48
C GLU A 59 10.81 -2.55 -2.64
N PRO A 60 11.08 -1.33 -3.14
CA PRO A 60 10.67 -0.12 -2.45
C PRO A 60 9.15 -0.04 -2.37
N GLU A 61 8.66 0.54 -1.29
CA GLU A 61 7.23 0.80 -1.12
C GLU A 61 6.78 1.81 -2.16
N LYS A 62 5.65 1.53 -2.80
CA LYS A 62 5.01 2.46 -3.73
C LYS A 62 3.62 2.80 -3.23
N CYS A 63 3.21 4.03 -3.47
CA CYS A 63 1.86 4.48 -3.26
C CYS A 63 0.95 3.79 -4.27
N CYS A 64 -0.03 3.03 -3.77
CA CYS A 64 -0.96 2.23 -4.53
C CYS A 64 -2.39 2.69 -4.25
N CYS A 65 -3.04 3.27 -5.25
CA CYS A 65 -4.42 3.75 -5.11
C CYS A 65 -5.44 2.61 -5.21
N GLN A 66 -6.46 2.64 -4.34
CA GLN A 66 -7.56 1.68 -4.30
C GLN A 66 -8.88 2.36 -4.64
N HIS A 67 -9.69 1.72 -5.48
CA HIS A 67 -11.00 2.25 -5.87
C HIS A 67 -12.04 2.10 -4.77
#